data_AF-A0A923YET6-F1
#
_entry.id   AF-A0A923YET6-F1
#
_cell.length_a   1.000
_cell.length_b   1.000
_cell.length_c   1.000
_cell.angle_alpha   90.00
_cell.angle_beta   90.00
_cell.angle_gamma   90.00
#
_symmetry.space_group_name_H-M   'P 1'
#
loop_
_entity.id
_entity.type
_entity.pdbx_description
1 polymer ?
#
loop_
_entity_poly.entity_id
_entity_poly.type
_entity_poly.pdbx_seq_one_letter_code
_entity_poly.pdbx_strand_id
1 'polypeptide(L)' 'MDSIVKLVAEKTGISESQAKVAVDTVAGYLKTKLPAGVGSQVDSFLGGSGSTGGLADGLKDGLGGLFK' A
#
# COMPACT_ATOMS: atom_id res chain seq x y z
N MET A 1 -3.68 7.77 -1.56
CA MET A 1 -2.80 8.28 -0.48
C MET A 1 -3.53 9.15 0.54
N ASP A 2 -4.31 10.15 0.13
CA ASP A 2 -4.96 11.09 1.07
C ASP A 2 -5.90 10.43 2.09
N SER A 3 -6.63 9.38 1.69
CA SER A 3 -7.50 8.64 2.61
C SER A 3 -6.73 7.93 3.73
N ILE A 4 -5.50 7.46 3.45
CA ILE A 4 -4.65 6.80 4.46
C ILE A 4 -4.03 7.85 5.38
N VAL A 5 -3.61 8.99 4.82
CA VAL A 5 -3.08 10.13 5.61
C VAL A 5 -4.14 10.61 6.60
N LYS A 6 -5.39 10.80 6.17
CA LYS A 6 -6.49 11.19 7.06
C LYS A 6 -6.77 10.15 8.13
N LEU A 7 -6.78 8.87 7.78
CA LEU A 7 -7.03 7.79 8.74
C LEU A 7 -5.90 7.73 9.79
N VAL A 8 -4.64 7.86 9.37
CA VAL A 8 -3.51 7.93 10.29
C VAL A 8 -3.60 9.16 11.19
N ALA A 9 -3.88 10.34 10.64
CA ALA A 9 -4.06 11.57 11.41
C ALA A 9 -5.18 11.43 12.46
N GLU A 10 -6.34 10.91 12.06
CA GLU A 10 -7.50 10.70 12.94
C GLU A 10 -7.21 9.69 14.06
N LYS A 11 -6.53 8.58 13.76
CA LYS A 11 -6.27 7.51 14.73
C LYS A 11 -5.08 7.79 15.66
N THR A 12 -4.14 8.62 15.23
CA THR A 12 -2.92 8.92 16.01
C THR A 12 -2.94 10.32 16.64
N GLY A 13 -3.87 11.19 16.23
CA GLY A 13 -3.98 12.55 16.74
C GLY A 13 -2.88 13.50 16.23
N ILE A 14 -2.14 13.12 15.19
CA ILE A 14 -1.08 13.94 14.60
C ILE A 14 -1.62 14.81 13.45
N SER A 15 -0.88 15.86 13.09
CA SER A 15 -1.24 16.71 11.94
C SER A 15 -1.20 15.93 10.61
N GLU A 16 -2.01 16.33 9.63
CA GLU A 16 -2.00 15.70 8.30
C GLU A 16 -0.61 15.75 7.64
N SER A 17 0.17 16.81 7.89
CA SER A 17 1.55 16.93 7.41
C SER A 17 2.45 15.83 8.01
N GLN A 18 2.36 15.58 9.32
CA GLN A 18 3.10 14.50 9.97
C GLN A 18 2.62 13.12 9.53
N ALA A 19 1.31 12.94 9.37
CA ALA A 19 0.73 11.69 8.87
C ALA A 19 1.19 11.37 7.44
N LYS A 20 1.34 12.39 6.59
CA LYS A 20 1.88 12.21 5.24
C LYS A 20 3.32 11.69 5.28
N VAL A 21 4.19 12.30 6.10
CA VAL A 21 5.58 11.84 6.27
C VAL A 21 5.62 10.40 6.79
N ALA A 22 4.76 10.04 7.74
CA ALA A 22 4.68 8.69 8.27
C ALA A 22 4.28 7.67 7.19
N VAL A 23 3.23 7.97 6.41
CA VAL A 23 2.77 7.12 5.31
C VAL A 23 3.86 6.97 4.23
N ASP A 24 4.53 8.05 3.84
CA ASP A 24 5.60 8.04 2.84
C ASP A 24 6.80 7.22 3.32
N THR A 25 7.16 7.31 4.60
CA THR A 25 8.26 6.53 5.20
C THR A 25 7.97 5.03 5.16
N VAL A 26 6.76 4.62 5.54
CA VAL A 26 6.34 3.21 5.53
C VAL A 26 6.20 2.70 4.09
N ALA A 27 5.63 3.50 3.19
CA ALA A 27 5.53 3.17 1.77
C ALA A 27 6.92 2.98 1.15
N GLY A 28 7.87 3.86 1.46
CA GLY A 28 9.26 3.73 1.04
C GLY A 28 9.90 2.44 1.55
N TYR A 29 9.75 2.13 2.84
CA TYR A 29 10.26 0.89 3.42
C TYR A 29 9.65 -0.35 2.75
N LEU A 30 8.33 -0.38 2.54
CA LEU A 30 7.66 -1.49 1.85
C LEU A 30 8.16 -1.64 0.40
N LYS A 31 8.40 -0.54 -0.32
CA LYS A 31 9.00 -0.58 -1.66
C LYS A 31 10.39 -1.20 -1.67
N THR A 32 11.18 -1.05 -0.59
CA THR A 32 12.50 -1.72 -0.47
C THR A 32 12.43 -3.21 -0.13
N LYS A 33 11.33 -3.66 0.49
CA LYS A 33 11.12 -5.06 0.87
C LYS A 33 10.35 -5.86 -0.18
N LEU A 34 9.59 -5.18 -1.04
CA LEU A 34 8.91 -5.82 -2.16
C LEU A 34 9.92 -6.11 -3.28
N PRO A 35 10.10 -7.38 -3.68
CA PRO A 35 10.97 -7.74 -4.78
C PRO A 35 10.49 -7.08 -6.09
N ALA A 36 11.44 -6.79 -6.97
CA ALA A 36 11.19 -6.12 -8.25
C ALA A 36 10.10 -6.87 -9.03
N GLY A 37 8.94 -6.22 -9.23
CA GLY A 37 7.76 -6.79 -9.89
C GLY A 37 6.42 -6.40 -9.24
N VAL A 38 6.41 -6.12 -7.92
CA VAL A 38 5.16 -5.84 -7.17
C VAL A 38 4.85 -4.33 -7.08
N GLY A 39 5.84 -3.46 -7.35
CA GLY A 39 5.70 -2.01 -7.23
C GLY A 39 4.54 -1.42 -8.05
N SER A 40 4.36 -1.88 -9.29
CA SER A 40 3.28 -1.42 -10.18
C SER A 40 1.87 -1.80 -9.68
N GLN A 41 1.74 -2.94 -8.99
CA GLN A 41 0.49 -3.37 -8.38
C GLN A 41 0.18 -2.58 -7.11
N VAL A 42 1.21 -2.24 -6.32
CA VAL A 42 1.06 -1.44 -5.10
C VAL A 42 0.78 0.03 -5.40
N ASP A 43 1.42 0.63 -6.40
CA ASP A 43 1.08 1.99 -6.85
C ASP A 43 -0.35 2.03 -7.43
N SER A 44 -0.81 0.97 -8.09
CA SER A 44 -2.22 0.83 -8.54
C SER A 44 -3.21 0.71 -7.36
N PHE A 45 -2.82 0.04 -6.27
CA PHE A 45 -3.60 -0.08 -5.05
C PHE A 45 -3.66 1.24 -4.26
N LEU A 46 -2.51 1.92 -4.10
CA LEU A 46 -2.40 3.19 -3.37
C LEU A 46 -2.99 4.39 -4.12
N GLY A 47 -3.02 4.30 -5.46
CA GLY A 47 -3.60 5.30 -6.37
C GLY A 47 -5.11 5.18 -6.56
N GLY A 48 -5.75 4.12 -6.03
CA GLY A 48 -7.22 3.98 -6.05
C GLY A 48 -7.86 3.77 -7.43
N SER A 49 -7.08 3.47 -8.47
CA SER A 49 -7.57 3.33 -9.85
C SER A 49 -7.66 1.89 -10.35
N GLY A 50 -7.37 0.89 -9.52
CA GLY A 50 -7.45 -0.52 -9.89
C GLY A 50 -8.67 -1.20 -9.29
N SER A 51 -9.52 -1.78 -10.14
CA SER A 51 -10.63 -2.65 -9.74
C SER A 51 -10.13 -3.71 -8.75
N THR A 52 -10.57 -3.63 -7.49
CA THR A 52 -10.10 -4.44 -6.35
C THR A 52 -10.21 -5.96 -6.60
N GLY A 53 -11.04 -6.39 -7.54
CA GLY A 53 -11.23 -7.79 -7.91
C GLY A 53 -10.00 -8.45 -8.57
N GLY A 54 -9.28 -7.75 -9.46
CA GLY A 54 -8.15 -8.35 -10.19
C GLY A 54 -6.85 -8.46 -9.38
N LEU A 55 -6.66 -7.54 -8.42
CA LEU A 55 -5.50 -7.54 -7.53
C LEU A 55 -5.61 -8.62 -6.44
N ALA A 56 -6.81 -8.83 -5.89
CA ALA A 56 -7.05 -9.85 -4.88
C ALA A 56 -6.81 -11.26 -5.45
N ASP A 57 -7.23 -11.51 -6.70
CA ASP A 57 -6.93 -12.76 -7.42
C ASP A 57 -5.44 -12.91 -7.69
N GLY A 58 -4.76 -11.88 -8.21
CA GLY A 58 -3.32 -11.94 -8.48
C GLY A 58 -2.44 -12.12 -7.24
N LEU A 59 -2.83 -11.50 -6.12
CA LEU A 59 -2.13 -11.67 -4.84
C LEU A 59 -2.41 -13.04 -4.23
N LYS A 60 -3.63 -13.56 -4.38
CA LYS A 60 -4.02 -14.90 -3.92
C LYS A 60 -3.30 -16.00 -4.69
N ASP A 61 -3.15 -15.86 -6.00
CA ASP A 61 -2.38 -16.80 -6.82
C ASP A 61 -0.88 -16.72 -6.53
N GLY A 62 -0.33 -15.50 -6.38
CA GLY A 62 1.07 -15.30 -6.02
C GLY A 62 1.44 -15.84 -4.64
N LEU A 63 0.57 -15.68 -3.64
CA LEU A 63 0.76 -16.29 -2.32
C LEU A 63 0.49 -17.80 -2.31
N GLY A 64 -0.55 -18.24 -3.02
CA GLY A 64 -0.92 -19.66 -3.10
C GLY A 64 0.18 -20.51 -3.73
N GLY A 65 0.95 -19.94 -4.67
CA GLY A 65 2.12 -20.57 -5.26
C GLY A 65 3.38 -20.59 -4.37
N LEU A 66 3.48 -19.69 -3.39
CA LEU A 66 4.62 -19.61 -2.46
C LEU A 66 4.43 -20.47 -1.19
N PHE A 67 3.17 -20.77 -0.83
CA PHE A 67 2.83 -21.61 0.33
C PHE A 67 2.53 -23.08 -0.02
N LYS A 68 2.83 -23.50 -1.25
CA LYS A 68 2.66 -24.87 -1.73
C LYS A 68 4.00 -25.61 -1.85
#